data_AF-A0A8I1ZU74-F1
#
_entry.id   AF-A0A8I1ZU74-F1
#
_cell.length_a   1.000
_cell.length_b   1.000
_cell.length_c   1.000
_cell.angle_alpha   90.00
_cell.angle_beta   90.00
_cell.angle_gamma   90.00
#
_symmetry.space_group_name_H-M   'P 1'
#
loop_
_entity.id
_entity.type
_entity.pdbx_description
1 polymer ?
#
loop_
_entity_poly.entity_id
_entity_poly.type
_entity_poly.pdbx_seq_one_letter_code
_entity_poly.pdbx_strand_id
1 'polypeptide(L)'
;MENTFQLEEFPFPMVMLDVFESSFTGIIFVSMDEWKKGLIFKDGRLCAIQSNRTDELLGNILVDMGIISADENARALEKSRLERRKQGVILLEMGLVQPREINDALRIQTEKRLLDIFSWENGTVQKVPKEEINKQPELSRTDMARIIRRGVMENAPFSSVITALSPFADTVPKVLADRFPGDLGINLEDIGQYKVSEILLLGQDPSRALLGLYCTGEVSFEESRYKALIDTLRKKLRTIKDQDPFQVLDVDRQISDGGLKRAYIKIVKANHPDTYAYADDPEVKKLANEIFTEIQKAYTSLNKLREGKPIEEPKGIDDSLQAEILFSKGTELLKARDYQNAIDCFKLCMKLRPDERLFIETFVKTLFLRLQNTGSGNTLEIKAAIRNGLNRFSDSDTLYVIYGWVLKKEGSKKAVEAFRKAIEINRNNVEAQREIRLHNLRENK
;
A
#
# COMPACT_ATOMS: atom_id res chain seq x y z
N MET A 1 0.31 -23.88 -28.39
CA MET A 1 -1.01 -23.27 -28.59
C MET A 1 -0.77 -21.90 -29.18
N GLU A 2 -1.37 -21.58 -30.31
CA GLU A 2 -1.16 -20.31 -30.99
C GLU A 2 -1.73 -19.18 -30.13
N ASN A 3 -0.86 -18.34 -29.54
CA ASN A 3 -1.26 -17.13 -28.82
C ASN A 3 -1.54 -16.00 -29.84
N THR A 4 -2.55 -16.24 -30.68
CA THR A 4 -3.02 -15.31 -31.69
C THR A 4 -4.34 -14.70 -31.23
N PHE A 5 -4.49 -13.38 -31.31
CA PHE A 5 -5.70 -12.66 -30.93
C PHE A 5 -5.89 -11.42 -31.81
N GLN A 6 -7.09 -10.84 -31.77
CA GLN A 6 -7.47 -9.66 -32.56
C GLN A 6 -7.41 -8.39 -31.71
N LEU A 7 -6.96 -7.27 -32.31
CA LEU A 7 -6.82 -5.97 -31.64
C LEU A 7 -8.17 -5.38 -31.22
N GLU A 8 -9.25 -5.74 -31.90
CA GLU A 8 -10.62 -5.36 -31.60
C GLU A 8 -11.09 -5.90 -30.24
N GLU A 9 -10.63 -7.10 -29.87
CA GLU A 9 -10.97 -7.77 -28.62
C GLU A 9 -9.93 -7.50 -27.54
N PHE A 10 -8.65 -7.46 -27.91
CA PHE A 10 -7.54 -7.23 -27.01
C PHE A 10 -6.63 -6.12 -27.55
N PRO A 11 -6.98 -4.84 -27.26
CA PRO A 11 -6.28 -3.69 -27.80
C PRO A 11 -4.80 -3.65 -27.46
N PHE A 12 -4.01 -2.98 -28.31
CA PHE A 12 -2.55 -2.92 -28.14
C PHE A 12 -2.07 -2.43 -26.76
N PRO A 13 -2.72 -1.46 -26.07
CA PRO A 13 -2.37 -1.13 -24.68
C PRO A 13 -2.39 -2.34 -23.73
N MET A 14 -3.37 -3.24 -23.88
CA MET A 14 -3.48 -4.46 -23.08
C MET A 14 -2.39 -5.48 -23.43
N VAL A 15 -1.95 -5.51 -24.69
CA VAL A 15 -0.77 -6.29 -25.10
C VAL A 15 0.48 -5.83 -24.36
N MET A 16 0.65 -4.52 -24.25
CA MET A 16 1.80 -3.93 -23.57
C MET A 16 1.75 -4.14 -22.06
N LEU A 17 0.56 -4.08 -21.44
CA LEU A 17 0.37 -4.46 -20.03
C LEU A 17 0.87 -5.90 -19.78
N ASP A 18 0.39 -6.87 -20.56
CA ASP A 18 0.79 -8.27 -20.40
C ASP A 18 2.31 -8.47 -20.59
N VAL A 19 2.92 -7.73 -21.53
CA VAL A 19 4.38 -7.75 -21.72
C VAL A 19 5.12 -7.25 -20.47
N PHE A 20 4.60 -6.21 -19.82
CA PHE A 20 5.18 -5.62 -18.62
C PHE A 20 5.02 -6.50 -17.38
N GLU A 21 3.85 -7.11 -17.19
CA GLU A 21 3.54 -7.96 -16.05
C GLU A 21 4.25 -9.30 -16.13
N SER A 22 4.21 -9.96 -17.30
CA SER A 22 4.83 -11.27 -17.50
C SER A 22 6.35 -11.21 -17.71
N SER A 23 6.95 -10.01 -17.77
CA SER A 23 8.34 -9.81 -18.17
C SER A 23 8.67 -10.55 -19.47
N PHE A 24 7.79 -10.41 -20.47
CA PHE A 24 7.81 -11.23 -21.69
C PHE A 24 9.16 -11.17 -22.43
N THR A 25 9.64 -12.35 -22.84
CA THR A 25 10.80 -12.52 -23.73
C THR A 25 10.38 -13.28 -24.98
N GLY A 26 10.56 -12.67 -26.15
CA GLY A 26 10.08 -13.22 -27.41
C GLY A 26 9.81 -12.17 -28.47
N ILE A 27 8.98 -12.53 -29.45
CA ILE A 27 8.61 -11.66 -30.57
C ILE A 27 7.09 -11.54 -30.62
N ILE A 28 6.62 -10.30 -30.75
CA ILE A 28 5.21 -9.99 -31.00
C ILE A 28 5.09 -9.51 -32.43
N PHE A 29 4.35 -10.26 -33.24
CA PHE A 29 3.99 -9.85 -34.58
C PHE A 29 2.62 -9.18 -34.52
N VAL A 30 2.50 -7.99 -35.10
CA VAL A 30 1.24 -7.24 -35.21
C VAL A 30 1.03 -6.92 -36.67
N SER A 31 -0.18 -7.16 -37.18
CA SER A 31 -0.53 -6.88 -38.58
C SER A 31 -1.92 -6.29 -38.72
N MET A 32 -2.03 -5.21 -39.49
CA MET A 32 -3.28 -4.56 -39.89
C MET A 32 -3.25 -4.39 -41.41
N ASP A 33 -4.15 -5.07 -42.12
CA ASP A 33 -4.17 -5.15 -43.58
C ASP A 33 -2.81 -5.54 -44.19
N GLU A 34 -2.19 -4.62 -44.94
CA GLU A 34 -0.88 -4.77 -45.57
C GLU A 34 0.29 -4.43 -44.62
N TRP A 35 0.02 -3.75 -43.50
CA TRP A 35 1.03 -3.30 -42.55
C TRP A 35 1.38 -4.41 -41.56
N LYS A 36 2.68 -4.61 -41.34
CA LYS A 36 3.23 -5.67 -40.51
C LYS A 36 4.39 -5.13 -39.68
N LYS A 37 4.33 -5.37 -38.38
CA LYS A 37 5.36 -4.98 -37.42
C LYS A 37 5.77 -6.17 -36.56
N GLY A 38 7.07 -6.26 -36.30
CA GLY A 38 7.67 -7.28 -35.44
C GLY A 38 8.43 -6.62 -34.30
N LEU A 39 7.91 -6.78 -33.08
CA LEU A 39 8.48 -6.22 -31.86
C LEU A 39 9.23 -7.30 -31.11
N ILE A 40 10.51 -7.06 -30.83
CA ILE A 40 11.37 -8.00 -30.11
C ILE A 40 11.51 -7.53 -28.67
N PHE A 41 11.18 -8.40 -27.72
CA PHE A 41 11.22 -8.12 -26.29
C PHE A 41 12.17 -9.06 -25.55
N LYS A 42 12.79 -8.52 -24.49
CA LYS A 42 13.58 -9.25 -23.51
C LYS A 42 13.27 -8.71 -22.12
N ASP A 43 12.81 -9.57 -21.22
CA ASP A 43 12.45 -9.24 -19.84
C ASP A 43 11.44 -8.07 -19.77
N GLY A 44 10.44 -8.08 -20.66
CA GLY A 44 9.43 -7.02 -20.77
C GLY A 44 9.93 -5.70 -21.36
N ARG A 45 11.16 -5.66 -21.87
CA ARG A 45 11.78 -4.45 -22.46
C ARG A 45 11.97 -4.60 -23.96
N LEU A 46 11.72 -3.51 -24.67
CA LEU A 46 11.82 -3.49 -26.12
C LEU A 46 13.30 -3.48 -26.58
N CYS A 47 13.67 -4.46 -27.40
CA CYS A 47 14.98 -4.60 -28.02
C CYS A 47 15.01 -4.11 -29.47
N ALA A 48 13.91 -4.24 -30.21
CA ALA A 48 13.83 -3.80 -31.60
C ALA A 48 12.38 -3.71 -32.08
N ILE A 49 12.14 -2.87 -33.08
CA ILE A 49 10.92 -2.94 -33.90
C ILE A 49 11.27 -2.92 -35.37
N GLN A 50 10.81 -3.93 -36.10
CA GLN A 50 10.82 -3.99 -37.55
C GLN A 50 9.43 -3.63 -38.09
N SER A 51 9.39 -2.90 -39.20
CA SER A 51 8.16 -2.45 -39.85
C SER A 51 8.33 -2.49 -41.36
N ASN A 52 7.26 -2.84 -42.09
CA ASN A 52 7.22 -2.76 -43.55
C ASN A 52 6.69 -1.42 -44.08
N ARG A 53 6.31 -0.48 -43.20
CA ARG A 53 5.88 0.87 -43.56
C ARG A 53 7.04 1.73 -44.08
N THR A 54 6.85 2.35 -45.23
CA THR A 54 7.90 3.11 -45.92
C THR A 54 8.10 4.51 -45.33
N ASP A 55 7.05 5.12 -44.79
CA ASP A 55 7.09 6.42 -44.09
C ASP A 55 7.87 6.38 -42.77
N GLU A 56 8.15 5.18 -42.24
CA GLU A 56 8.92 4.94 -41.02
C GLU A 56 10.39 4.56 -41.29
N LEU A 57 10.87 4.68 -42.53
CA LEU A 57 12.26 4.41 -42.91
C LEU A 57 13.22 5.45 -42.33
N LEU A 58 14.48 5.05 -42.09
CA LEU A 58 15.47 5.89 -41.40
C LEU A 58 15.72 7.20 -42.14
N GLY A 59 15.82 7.13 -43.47
CA GLY A 59 15.98 8.31 -44.30
C GLY A 59 14.83 9.31 -44.17
N ASN A 60 13.58 8.85 -44.06
CA ASN A 60 12.43 9.75 -43.87
C ASN A 60 12.48 10.44 -42.51
N ILE A 61 12.91 9.73 -41.45
CA ILE A 61 13.12 10.34 -40.13
C ILE A 61 14.21 11.43 -40.19
N LEU A 62 15.32 11.19 -40.91
CA LEU A 62 16.39 12.18 -41.07
C LEU A 62 15.94 13.40 -41.88
N VAL A 63 15.04 13.21 -42.84
CA VAL A 63 14.38 14.31 -43.57
C VAL A 63 13.47 15.11 -42.65
N ASP A 64 12.62 14.43 -41.86
CA ASP A 64 11.72 15.07 -40.88
C ASP A 64 12.52 15.89 -39.83
N MET A 65 13.72 15.43 -39.47
CA MET A 65 14.65 16.13 -38.57
C MET A 65 15.39 17.30 -39.25
N GLY A 66 15.28 17.47 -40.57
CA GLY A 66 15.98 18.49 -41.33
C GLY A 66 17.49 18.25 -41.48
N ILE A 67 17.97 17.03 -41.23
CA ILE A 67 19.40 16.68 -41.32
C ILE A 67 19.81 16.44 -42.77
N ILE A 68 18.92 15.83 -43.56
CA ILE A 68 19.12 15.61 -45.00
C ILE A 68 17.91 16.09 -45.79
N SER A 69 18.10 16.44 -47.05
CA SER A 69 17.02 16.76 -47.99
C SER A 69 16.33 15.49 -48.54
N ALA A 70 15.13 15.66 -49.09
CA ALA A 70 14.41 14.56 -49.76
C ALA A 70 15.20 13.98 -50.95
N ASP A 71 15.91 14.82 -51.70
CA ASP A 71 16.77 14.40 -52.82
C ASP A 71 17.97 13.56 -52.34
N GLU A 72 18.61 13.97 -51.24
CA GLU A 72 19.72 13.23 -50.64
C GLU A 72 19.27 11.87 -50.10
N ASN A 73 18.10 11.82 -49.46
CA ASN A 73 17.48 10.58 -49.00
C ASN A 73 17.22 9.62 -50.19
N ALA A 74 16.65 10.13 -51.29
CA ALA A 74 16.36 9.33 -52.48
C ALA A 74 17.64 8.71 -53.07
N ARG A 75 18.71 9.51 -53.22
CA ARG A 75 20.02 9.04 -53.70
C ARG A 75 20.64 7.99 -52.77
N ALA A 76 20.60 8.23 -51.46
CA ALA A 76 21.14 7.29 -50.48
C ALA A 76 20.34 5.97 -50.45
N LEU A 77 19.02 6.02 -50.60
CA LEU A 77 18.15 4.85 -50.65
C LEU A 77 18.40 4.03 -51.92
N GLU A 78 18.54 4.68 -53.08
CA GLU A 78 18.88 4.02 -54.34
C GLU A 78 20.23 3.30 -54.25
N LYS A 79 21.26 3.98 -53.76
CA LYS A 79 22.59 3.41 -53.55
C LYS A 79 22.58 2.25 -52.55
N SER A 80 21.82 2.37 -51.46
CA SER A 80 21.61 1.29 -50.48
C SER A 80 21.00 0.03 -51.10
N ARG A 81 20.04 0.18 -52.03
CA ARG A 81 19.42 -0.94 -52.75
C ARG A 81 20.39 -1.59 -53.74
N LEU A 82 21.13 -0.80 -54.51
CA LEU A 82 22.11 -1.28 -55.49
C LEU A 82 23.24 -2.05 -54.81
N GLU A 83 23.78 -1.52 -53.70
CA GLU A 83 24.90 -2.13 -52.97
C GLU A 83 24.47 -3.21 -51.96
N ARG A 84 23.16 -3.36 -51.70
CA ARG A 84 22.60 -4.25 -50.66
C ARG A 84 23.20 -3.99 -49.26
N ARG A 85 23.39 -2.72 -48.92
CA ARG A 85 23.95 -2.26 -47.62
C ARG A 85 22.92 -1.45 -46.85
N LYS A 86 23.06 -1.35 -45.53
CA LYS A 86 22.17 -0.54 -44.68
C LYS A 86 22.26 0.94 -45.08
N GLN A 87 21.12 1.61 -45.28
CA GLN A 87 21.05 3.01 -45.69
C GLN A 87 21.87 3.94 -44.76
N GLY A 88 21.85 3.70 -43.44
CA GLY A 88 22.64 4.50 -42.49
C GLY A 88 24.15 4.46 -42.72
N VAL A 89 24.68 3.33 -43.21
CA VAL A 89 26.12 3.22 -43.56
C VAL A 89 26.43 4.04 -44.81
N ILE A 90 25.54 3.98 -45.81
CA ILE A 90 25.66 4.78 -47.04
C ILE A 90 25.61 6.27 -46.73
N LEU A 91 24.69 6.70 -45.87
CA LEU A 91 24.57 8.11 -45.45
C LEU A 91 25.83 8.61 -44.74
N LEU A 92 26.45 7.79 -43.89
CA LEU A 92 27.74 8.11 -43.24
C LEU A 92 28.88 8.22 -44.26
N GLU A 93 28.96 7.30 -45.21
CA GLU A 93 29.99 7.32 -46.28
C GLU A 93 29.83 8.50 -47.23
N MET A 94 28.59 8.91 -47.49
CA MET A 94 28.29 10.11 -48.28
C MET A 94 28.58 11.40 -47.51
N GLY A 95 28.93 11.32 -46.22
CA GLY A 95 29.20 12.48 -45.37
C GLY A 95 27.97 13.34 -45.07
N LEU A 96 26.77 12.80 -45.27
CA LEU A 96 25.50 13.51 -45.11
C LEU A 96 25.00 13.54 -43.66
N VAL A 97 25.51 12.62 -42.83
CA VAL A 97 25.08 12.45 -41.43
C VAL A 97 26.28 12.09 -40.56
N GLN A 98 26.16 12.34 -39.27
CA GLN A 98 27.09 11.92 -38.24
C GLN A 98 26.57 10.66 -37.50
N PRO A 99 27.45 9.87 -36.87
CA PRO A 99 27.02 8.70 -36.08
C PRO A 99 26.00 9.04 -34.98
N ARG A 100 26.12 10.22 -34.37
CA ARG A 100 25.19 10.69 -33.33
C ARG A 100 23.78 10.93 -33.90
N GLU A 101 23.70 11.61 -35.03
CA GLU A 101 22.44 11.89 -35.73
C GLU A 101 21.71 10.60 -36.15
N ILE A 102 22.47 9.59 -36.59
CA ILE A 102 21.91 8.27 -36.89
C ILE A 102 21.33 7.60 -35.64
N ASN A 103 22.03 7.66 -34.51
CA ASN A 103 21.52 7.10 -33.25
C ASN A 103 20.26 7.83 -32.77
N ASP A 104 20.23 9.16 -32.86
CA ASP A 104 19.06 9.97 -32.48
C ASP A 104 17.87 9.67 -33.41
N ALA A 105 18.10 9.57 -34.72
CA ALA A 105 17.09 9.19 -35.70
C ALA A 105 16.57 7.75 -35.51
N LEU A 106 17.43 6.80 -35.14
CA LEU A 106 17.02 5.44 -34.83
C LEU A 106 16.13 5.38 -33.59
N ARG A 107 16.41 6.19 -32.57
CA ARG A 107 15.55 6.30 -31.38
C ARG A 107 14.17 6.84 -31.74
N ILE A 108 14.11 7.93 -32.51
CA ILE A 108 12.85 8.52 -33.00
C ILE A 108 12.10 7.52 -33.88
N GLN A 109 12.80 6.77 -34.73
CA GLN A 109 12.21 5.71 -35.54
C GLN A 109 11.56 4.62 -34.68
N THR A 110 12.25 4.12 -33.66
CA THR A 110 11.71 3.11 -32.74
C THR A 110 10.45 3.63 -32.03
N GLU A 111 10.47 4.87 -31.54
CA GLU A 111 9.30 5.50 -30.93
C GLU A 111 8.14 5.65 -31.92
N LYS A 112 8.37 6.19 -33.12
CA LYS A 112 7.34 6.39 -34.16
C LYS A 112 6.68 5.05 -34.52
N ARG A 113 7.48 4.00 -34.72
CA ARG A 113 6.99 2.65 -35.04
C ARG A 113 6.11 2.07 -33.95
N LEU A 114 6.50 2.23 -32.69
CA LEU A 114 5.75 1.72 -31.55
C LEU A 114 4.44 2.48 -31.37
N LEU A 115 4.52 3.82 -31.37
CA LEU A 115 3.39 4.72 -31.16
C LEU A 115 2.31 4.56 -32.23
N ASP A 116 2.69 4.32 -33.48
CA ASP A 116 1.74 4.07 -34.56
C ASP A 116 0.83 2.85 -34.28
N ILE A 117 1.34 1.78 -33.64
CA ILE A 117 0.53 0.59 -33.34
C ILE A 117 -0.60 0.90 -32.35
N PHE A 118 -0.43 1.88 -31.46
CA PHE A 118 -1.50 2.30 -30.55
C PHE A 118 -2.72 2.85 -31.28
N SER A 119 -2.55 3.33 -32.52
CA SER A 119 -3.66 3.83 -33.35
C SER A 119 -4.45 2.75 -34.09
N TRP A 120 -4.00 1.49 -34.06
CA TRP A 120 -4.62 0.40 -34.82
C TRP A 120 -5.83 -0.15 -34.04
N GLU A 121 -7.04 0.08 -34.55
CA GLU A 121 -8.29 -0.44 -33.95
C GLU A 121 -8.54 -1.92 -34.26
N ASN A 122 -7.98 -2.40 -35.38
CA ASN A 122 -8.18 -3.75 -35.87
C ASN A 122 -6.85 -4.37 -36.31
N GLY A 123 -6.84 -5.70 -36.40
CA GLY A 123 -5.68 -6.46 -36.86
C GLY A 123 -5.32 -7.59 -35.93
N THR A 124 -4.40 -8.43 -36.40
CA THR A 124 -4.01 -9.66 -35.71
C THR A 124 -2.70 -9.47 -34.98
N VAL A 125 -2.64 -9.96 -33.74
CA VAL A 125 -1.43 -10.05 -32.93
C VAL A 125 -1.08 -11.52 -32.71
N GLN A 126 0.18 -11.87 -32.91
CA GLN A 126 0.71 -13.19 -32.62
C GLN A 126 1.91 -13.06 -31.68
N LYS A 127 1.79 -13.65 -30.48
CA LYS A 127 2.89 -13.73 -29.51
C LYS A 127 3.67 -15.02 -29.68
N VAL A 128 4.98 -14.89 -29.90
CA VAL A 128 5.92 -16.01 -30.07
C VAL A 128 7.00 -15.95 -28.98
N PRO A 129 6.85 -16.69 -27.87
CA PRO A 129 7.87 -16.77 -26.82
C PRO A 129 9.20 -17.30 -27.37
N LYS A 130 10.31 -16.83 -26.81
CA LYS A 130 11.66 -17.33 -27.11
C LYS A 130 12.44 -17.49 -25.81
N GLU A 131 13.21 -18.57 -25.69
CA GLU A 131 14.05 -18.82 -24.51
C GLU A 131 15.18 -17.79 -24.39
N GLU A 132 15.75 -17.37 -25.53
CA GLU A 132 16.85 -16.41 -25.54
C GLU A 132 16.70 -15.37 -26.65
N ILE A 133 17.00 -14.12 -26.32
CA ILE A 133 17.13 -12.99 -27.23
C ILE A 133 18.51 -12.37 -27.04
N ASN A 134 19.34 -12.48 -28.07
CA ASN A 134 20.72 -11.97 -28.08
C ASN A 134 20.80 -10.44 -28.19
N LYS A 135 19.70 -9.79 -28.62
CA LYS A 135 19.66 -8.34 -28.76
C LYS A 135 19.37 -7.67 -27.41
N GLN A 136 20.15 -6.65 -27.06
CA GLN A 136 19.97 -5.91 -25.82
C GLN A 136 18.82 -4.90 -25.93
N PRO A 137 18.11 -4.61 -24.82
CA PRO A 137 17.07 -3.59 -24.79
C PRO A 137 17.58 -2.21 -25.21
N GLU A 138 16.85 -1.53 -26.08
CA GLU A 138 17.17 -0.16 -26.53
C GLU A 138 16.70 0.89 -25.50
N LEU A 139 15.71 0.54 -24.67
CA LEU A 139 15.04 1.45 -23.74
C LEU A 139 15.11 0.95 -22.29
N SER A 140 15.14 1.90 -21.34
CA SER A 140 14.93 1.60 -19.92
C SER A 140 13.47 1.22 -19.65
N ARG A 141 13.20 0.53 -18.53
CA ARG A 141 11.81 0.22 -18.14
C ARG A 141 10.98 1.49 -17.94
N THR A 142 11.59 2.53 -17.35
CA THR A 142 10.97 3.83 -17.13
C THR A 142 10.67 4.57 -18.44
N ASP A 143 11.60 4.54 -19.40
CA ASP A 143 11.37 5.16 -20.71
C ASP A 143 10.29 4.41 -21.50
N MET A 144 10.28 3.08 -21.41
CA MET A 144 9.25 2.24 -22.02
C MET A 144 7.86 2.55 -21.43
N ALA A 145 7.76 2.68 -20.11
CA ALA A 145 6.52 3.09 -19.45
C ALA A 145 6.05 4.49 -19.91
N ARG A 146 6.96 5.47 -20.01
CA ARG A 146 6.65 6.80 -20.55
C ARG A 146 6.09 6.72 -21.97
N ILE A 147 6.70 5.92 -22.85
CA ILE A 147 6.25 5.78 -24.24
C ILE A 147 4.89 5.08 -24.32
N ILE A 148 4.61 4.09 -23.45
CA ILE A 148 3.28 3.46 -23.37
C ILE A 148 2.23 4.48 -22.97
N ARG A 149 2.44 5.23 -21.88
CA ARG A 149 1.49 6.27 -21.44
C ARG A 149 1.24 7.29 -22.53
N ARG A 150 2.30 7.76 -23.19
CA ARG A 150 2.20 8.66 -24.34
C ARG A 150 1.42 8.04 -25.50
N GLY A 151 1.67 6.78 -25.84
CA GLY A 151 0.93 6.06 -26.88
C GLY A 151 -0.56 5.95 -26.58
N VAL A 152 -0.92 5.67 -25.33
CA VAL A 152 -2.32 5.67 -24.88
C VAL A 152 -2.95 7.06 -24.95
N MET A 153 -2.23 8.09 -24.49
CA MET A 153 -2.73 9.47 -24.46
C MET A 153 -2.89 10.09 -25.85
N GLU A 154 -1.91 9.93 -26.73
CA GLU A 154 -1.84 10.61 -28.02
C GLU A 154 -2.52 9.83 -29.16
N ASN A 155 -2.44 8.50 -29.15
CA ASN A 155 -2.75 7.69 -30.33
C ASN A 155 -3.87 6.67 -30.12
N ALA A 156 -4.17 6.25 -28.88
CA ALA A 156 -5.18 5.22 -28.66
C ALA A 156 -6.60 5.71 -29.02
N PRO A 157 -7.28 5.02 -29.94
CA PRO A 157 -8.68 5.28 -30.25
C PRO A 157 -9.55 5.09 -29.01
N PHE A 158 -10.57 5.93 -28.85
CA PHE A 158 -11.40 5.85 -27.65
C PHE A 158 -12.20 4.53 -27.58
N SER A 159 -12.53 3.93 -28.73
CA SER A 159 -13.09 2.57 -28.84
C SER A 159 -12.18 1.56 -28.14
N SER A 160 -10.88 1.55 -28.45
CA SER A 160 -9.89 0.69 -27.80
C SER A 160 -9.77 0.93 -26.30
N VAL A 161 -9.84 2.20 -25.85
CA VAL A 161 -9.82 2.55 -24.42
C VAL A 161 -11.05 1.99 -23.70
N ILE A 162 -12.23 2.14 -24.31
CA ILE A 162 -13.49 1.58 -23.80
C ILE A 162 -13.41 0.06 -23.74
N THR A 163 -12.96 -0.61 -24.80
CA THR A 163 -12.78 -2.08 -24.80
C THR A 163 -11.87 -2.54 -23.66
N ALA A 164 -10.76 -1.85 -23.43
CA ALA A 164 -9.80 -2.19 -22.38
C ALA A 164 -10.35 -1.98 -20.95
N LEU A 165 -11.14 -0.93 -20.74
CA LEU A 165 -11.62 -0.53 -19.41
C LEU A 165 -13.03 -1.04 -19.04
N SER A 166 -13.87 -1.35 -20.03
CA SER A 166 -15.24 -1.83 -19.81
C SER A 166 -15.35 -3.08 -18.92
N PRO A 167 -14.43 -4.07 -18.99
CA PRO A 167 -14.45 -5.20 -18.06
C PRO A 167 -14.37 -4.80 -16.58
N PHE A 168 -13.84 -3.60 -16.30
CA PHE A 168 -13.63 -3.06 -14.96
C PHE A 168 -14.65 -1.97 -14.59
N ALA A 169 -15.70 -1.76 -15.39
CA ALA A 169 -16.64 -0.64 -15.28
C ALA A 169 -17.20 -0.40 -13.86
N ASP A 170 -17.45 -1.48 -13.11
CA ASP A 170 -18.01 -1.40 -11.75
C ASP A 170 -16.98 -1.30 -10.63
N THR A 171 -15.69 -1.40 -10.97
CA THR A 171 -14.58 -1.36 -10.01
C THR A 171 -14.16 0.08 -9.76
N VAL A 172 -13.63 0.34 -8.56
CA VAL A 172 -12.91 1.58 -8.25
C VAL A 172 -11.43 1.29 -8.44
N PRO A 173 -10.68 2.07 -9.24
CA PRO A 173 -9.26 1.83 -9.49
C PRO A 173 -8.46 1.89 -8.19
N LYS A 174 -7.66 0.87 -7.93
CA LYS A 174 -6.74 0.87 -6.78
C LYS A 174 -5.43 1.53 -7.19
N VAL A 175 -5.13 2.66 -6.57
CA VAL A 175 -3.88 3.39 -6.77
C VAL A 175 -2.75 2.68 -6.04
N LEU A 176 -1.69 2.31 -6.77
CA LEU A 176 -0.51 1.61 -6.23
C LEU A 176 0.71 2.53 -6.10
N ALA A 177 0.75 3.62 -6.86
CA ALA A 177 1.86 4.58 -6.83
C ALA A 177 1.66 5.64 -5.73
N ASP A 178 2.73 5.96 -5.00
CA ASP A 178 2.74 7.08 -4.05
C ASP A 178 2.53 8.44 -4.75
N ARG A 179 2.97 8.53 -6.01
CA ARG A 179 2.81 9.72 -6.86
C ARG A 179 2.66 9.32 -8.32
N PHE A 180 1.68 9.90 -8.99
CA PHE A 180 1.51 9.67 -10.42
C PHE A 180 2.61 10.32 -11.27
N PRO A 181 2.98 9.70 -12.40
CA PRO A 181 3.84 10.29 -13.40
C PRO A 181 3.29 11.64 -13.90
N GLY A 182 4.15 12.67 -13.91
CA GLY A 182 3.77 14.00 -14.39
C GLY A 182 3.66 14.12 -15.92
N ASP A 183 3.97 13.05 -16.66
CA ASP A 183 3.96 13.00 -18.13
C ASP A 183 2.54 12.84 -18.73
N LEU A 184 1.52 12.60 -17.90
CA LEU A 184 0.11 12.51 -18.33
C LEU A 184 -0.59 13.86 -18.48
N GLY A 185 -0.05 14.93 -17.88
CA GLY A 185 -0.62 16.29 -18.00
C GLY A 185 -2.00 16.50 -17.36
N ILE A 186 -2.50 15.56 -16.56
CA ILE A 186 -3.84 15.59 -15.95
C ILE A 186 -3.73 15.35 -14.44
N ASN A 187 -4.56 16.04 -13.65
CA ASN A 187 -4.68 15.77 -12.23
C ASN A 187 -5.58 14.54 -11.99
N LEU A 188 -5.01 13.49 -11.38
CA LEU A 188 -5.67 12.22 -11.12
C LEU A 188 -5.73 11.89 -9.61
N GLU A 189 -5.49 12.85 -8.72
CA GLU A 189 -5.45 12.63 -7.26
C GLU A 189 -6.72 11.94 -6.72
N ASP A 190 -7.89 12.20 -7.34
CA ASP A 190 -9.17 11.61 -6.95
C ASP A 190 -9.58 10.38 -7.77
N ILE A 191 -8.73 9.85 -8.65
CA ILE A 191 -9.09 8.74 -9.55
C ILE A 191 -9.54 7.48 -8.80
N GLY A 192 -9.02 7.27 -7.58
CA GLY A 192 -9.41 6.17 -6.69
C GLY A 192 -10.72 6.40 -5.92
N GLN A 193 -11.47 7.46 -6.21
CA GLN A 193 -12.78 7.75 -5.59
C GLN A 193 -13.96 7.41 -6.52
N TYR A 194 -13.70 7.31 -7.82
CA TYR A 194 -14.71 7.07 -8.85
C TYR A 194 -14.62 5.65 -9.38
N LYS A 195 -15.75 5.08 -9.79
CA LYS A 195 -15.77 3.85 -10.57
C LYS A 195 -15.18 4.09 -11.96
N VAL A 196 -14.65 3.02 -12.59
CA VAL A 196 -14.18 3.09 -13.98
C VAL A 196 -15.28 3.60 -14.92
N SER A 197 -16.53 3.16 -14.76
CA SER A 197 -17.67 3.67 -15.54
C SER A 197 -17.92 5.16 -15.38
N GLU A 198 -17.73 5.71 -14.16
CA GLU A 198 -17.86 7.14 -13.91
C GLU A 198 -16.72 7.90 -14.60
N ILE A 199 -15.50 7.38 -14.55
CA ILE A 199 -14.33 7.97 -15.23
C ILE A 199 -14.51 7.96 -16.75
N LEU A 200 -15.04 6.87 -17.32
CA LEU A 200 -15.36 6.77 -18.75
C LEU A 200 -16.36 7.85 -19.21
N LEU A 201 -17.24 8.31 -18.31
CA LEU A 201 -18.20 9.38 -18.59
C LEU A 201 -17.59 10.80 -18.47
N LEU A 202 -16.47 10.97 -17.77
CA LEU A 202 -15.80 12.27 -17.62
C LEU A 202 -15.12 12.75 -18.91
N GLY A 203 -14.83 11.84 -19.85
CA GLY A 203 -14.27 12.16 -21.15
C GLY A 203 -13.10 11.26 -21.56
N GLN A 204 -12.53 11.55 -22.73
CA GLN A 204 -11.47 10.70 -23.30
C GLN A 204 -10.16 10.80 -22.51
N ASP A 205 -9.77 12.00 -22.10
CA ASP A 205 -8.46 12.23 -21.48
C ASP A 205 -8.31 11.55 -20.10
N PRO A 206 -9.27 11.65 -19.16
CA PRO A 206 -9.21 10.89 -17.90
C PRO A 206 -9.18 9.36 -18.13
N SER A 207 -9.93 8.89 -19.11
CA SER A 207 -10.00 7.47 -19.46
C SER A 207 -8.69 6.94 -20.04
N ARG A 208 -8.08 7.71 -20.96
CA ARG A 208 -6.75 7.40 -21.51
C ARG A 208 -5.70 7.43 -20.42
N ALA A 209 -5.76 8.40 -19.52
CA ALA A 209 -4.81 8.50 -18.42
C ALA A 209 -4.94 7.32 -17.45
N LEU A 210 -6.18 6.93 -17.11
CA LEU A 210 -6.45 5.73 -16.32
C LEU A 210 -5.87 4.47 -16.97
N LEU A 211 -6.14 4.26 -18.26
CA LEU A 211 -5.60 3.12 -19.00
C LEU A 211 -4.07 3.17 -19.06
N GLY A 212 -3.48 4.34 -19.28
CA GLY A 212 -2.03 4.53 -19.28
C GLY A 212 -1.40 4.12 -17.96
N LEU A 213 -1.97 4.57 -16.83
CA LEU A 213 -1.53 4.18 -15.48
C LEU A 213 -1.71 2.68 -15.20
N TYR A 214 -2.79 2.09 -15.71
CA TYR A 214 -3.00 0.65 -15.58
C TYR A 214 -1.92 -0.12 -16.35
N CYS A 215 -1.70 0.20 -17.62
CA CYS A 215 -0.70 -0.43 -18.48
C CYS A 215 0.74 -0.32 -17.95
N THR A 216 1.04 0.67 -17.12
CA THR A 216 2.38 0.88 -16.55
C THR A 216 2.51 0.51 -15.07
N GLY A 217 1.44 -0.02 -14.46
CA GLY A 217 1.44 -0.62 -13.13
C GLY A 217 1.23 0.34 -11.96
N GLU A 218 0.85 1.59 -12.21
CA GLU A 218 0.54 2.58 -11.16
C GLU A 218 -0.89 2.42 -10.60
N VAL A 219 -1.76 1.71 -11.32
CA VAL A 219 -3.15 1.40 -10.94
C VAL A 219 -3.43 -0.08 -11.19
N SER A 220 -4.31 -0.69 -10.40
CA SER A 220 -4.84 -2.04 -10.63
C SER A 220 -6.36 -2.11 -10.50
N PHE A 221 -6.97 -3.03 -11.24
CA PHE A 221 -8.41 -3.31 -11.18
C PHE A 221 -8.77 -4.66 -10.56
N GLU A 222 -7.79 -5.39 -10.01
CA GLU A 222 -8.06 -6.69 -9.38
C GLU A 222 -9.12 -6.55 -8.29
N GLU A 223 -10.16 -7.38 -8.37
CA GLU A 223 -11.09 -7.54 -7.26
C GLU A 223 -10.30 -8.07 -6.06
N SER A 224 -10.22 -7.25 -5.01
CA SER A 224 -9.65 -7.69 -3.75
C SER A 224 -10.30 -9.01 -3.35
N ARG A 225 -9.48 -10.00 -2.92
CA ARG A 225 -9.99 -11.23 -2.28
C ARG A 225 -10.92 -10.94 -1.08
N TYR A 226 -10.90 -9.70 -0.58
CA TYR A 226 -11.76 -9.19 0.48
C TYR A 226 -12.93 -8.33 -0.03
N LYS A 227 -13.32 -8.39 -1.31
CA LYS A 227 -14.41 -7.59 -1.89
C LYS A 227 -15.69 -7.61 -1.05
N ALA A 228 -16.15 -8.79 -0.63
CA ALA A 228 -17.32 -8.92 0.24
C ALA A 228 -17.17 -8.19 1.59
N LEU A 229 -15.96 -8.19 2.16
CA LEU A 229 -15.64 -7.44 3.38
C LEU A 229 -15.62 -5.94 3.10
N ILE A 230 -15.00 -5.50 2.02
CA ILE A 230 -14.96 -4.10 1.58
C ILE A 230 -16.37 -3.56 1.38
N ASP A 231 -17.25 -4.28 0.69
CA ASP A 231 -18.65 -3.90 0.47
C ASP A 231 -19.43 -3.82 1.78
N THR A 232 -19.18 -4.75 2.70
CA THR A 232 -19.77 -4.74 4.05
C THR A 232 -19.33 -3.50 4.83
N LEU A 233 -18.03 -3.17 4.80
CA LEU A 233 -17.48 -1.99 5.47
C LEU A 233 -18.01 -0.69 4.85
N ARG A 234 -18.07 -0.60 3.52
CA ARG A 234 -18.65 0.56 2.80
C ARG A 234 -20.12 0.77 3.17
N LYS A 235 -20.93 -0.30 3.17
CA LYS A 235 -22.33 -0.23 3.58
C LYS A 235 -22.45 0.24 5.02
N LYS A 236 -21.63 -0.31 5.93
CA LYS A 236 -21.61 0.07 7.34
C LYS A 236 -21.22 1.54 7.54
N LEU A 237 -20.20 2.02 6.83
CA LEU A 237 -19.77 3.42 6.89
C LEU A 237 -20.89 4.37 6.42
N ARG A 238 -21.59 4.03 5.33
CA ARG A 238 -22.76 4.81 4.88
C ARG A 238 -23.85 4.85 5.95
N THR A 239 -24.21 3.68 6.52
CA THR A 239 -25.20 3.61 7.59
C THR A 239 -24.81 4.45 8.81
N ILE A 240 -23.54 4.44 9.23
CA ILE A 240 -23.06 5.25 10.35
C ILE A 240 -23.14 6.75 10.03
N LYS A 241 -22.79 7.16 8.80
CA LYS A 241 -22.87 8.58 8.38
C LYS A 241 -24.31 9.11 8.33
N ASP A 242 -25.28 8.24 8.05
CA ASP A 242 -26.69 8.60 7.96
C ASP A 242 -27.43 8.53 9.31
N GLN A 243 -26.80 7.98 10.36
CA GLN A 243 -27.37 7.80 11.69
C GLN A 243 -27.08 8.98 12.62
N ASP A 244 -28.00 9.23 13.56
CA ASP A 244 -27.73 10.18 14.64
C ASP A 244 -26.71 9.60 15.66
N PRO A 245 -26.00 10.43 16.45
CA PRO A 245 -24.99 9.93 17.38
C PRO A 245 -25.48 8.90 18.41
N PHE A 246 -26.76 8.92 18.81
CA PHE A 246 -27.34 7.93 19.71
C PHE A 246 -27.55 6.59 18.99
N GLN A 247 -27.99 6.63 17.74
CA GLN A 247 -28.15 5.46 16.87
C GLN A 247 -26.80 4.83 16.52
N VAL A 248 -25.77 5.64 16.20
CA VAL A 248 -24.42 5.14 15.91
C VAL A 248 -23.85 4.35 17.08
N LEU A 249 -24.12 4.80 18.32
CA LEU A 249 -23.64 4.11 19.53
C LEU A 249 -24.61 3.05 20.07
N ASP A 250 -25.78 2.87 19.45
CA ASP A 250 -26.84 1.96 19.89
C ASP A 250 -27.25 2.21 21.37
N VAL A 251 -27.54 3.48 21.69
CA VAL A 251 -27.89 3.92 23.05
C VAL A 251 -29.17 4.75 23.11
N ASP A 252 -29.90 4.64 24.23
CA ASP A 252 -31.06 5.48 24.50
C ASP A 252 -30.64 6.92 24.88
N ARG A 253 -31.53 7.89 24.62
CA ARG A 253 -31.31 9.30 24.95
C ARG A 253 -31.07 9.54 26.44
N GLN A 254 -31.62 8.70 27.31
CA GLN A 254 -31.49 8.76 28.77
C GLN A 254 -30.30 7.96 29.33
N ILE A 255 -29.41 7.41 28.49
CA ILE A 255 -28.31 6.56 28.98
C ILE A 255 -27.39 7.32 29.95
N SER A 256 -26.94 6.68 31.04
CA SER A 256 -25.97 7.28 31.97
C SER A 256 -24.57 7.40 31.36
N ASP A 257 -23.70 8.26 31.88
CA ASP A 257 -22.34 8.45 31.33
C ASP A 257 -21.49 7.17 31.39
N GLY A 258 -21.61 6.41 32.49
CA GLY A 258 -21.01 5.09 32.61
C GLY A 258 -21.63 4.05 31.66
N GLY A 259 -22.90 4.22 31.27
CA GLY A 259 -23.55 3.43 30.23
C GLY A 259 -23.03 3.78 28.83
N LEU A 260 -22.94 5.08 28.52
CA LEU A 260 -22.46 5.62 27.25
C LEU A 260 -21.01 5.20 26.97
N LYS A 261 -20.14 5.31 27.98
CA LYS A 261 -18.75 4.87 27.90
C LYS A 261 -18.63 3.37 27.62
N ARG A 262 -19.46 2.53 28.27
CA ARG A 262 -19.49 1.09 28.03
C ARG A 262 -19.99 0.74 26.63
N ALA A 263 -21.02 1.43 26.13
CA ALA A 263 -21.54 1.25 24.78
C ALA A 263 -20.50 1.62 23.71
N TYR A 264 -19.81 2.77 23.90
CA TYR A 264 -18.72 3.18 23.03
C TYR A 264 -17.59 2.15 22.98
N ILE A 265 -17.09 1.69 24.14
CA ILE A 265 -16.00 0.69 24.20
C ILE A 265 -16.44 -0.59 23.48
N LYS A 266 -17.69 -1.03 23.65
CA LYS A 266 -18.25 -2.21 22.98
C LYS A 266 -18.21 -2.06 21.46
N ILE A 267 -18.67 -0.92 20.94
CA ILE A 267 -18.68 -0.67 19.48
C ILE A 267 -17.27 -0.51 18.93
N VAL A 268 -16.37 0.17 19.64
CA VAL A 268 -14.98 0.30 19.20
C VAL A 268 -14.28 -1.05 19.15
N LYS A 269 -14.42 -1.89 20.18
CA LYS A 269 -13.83 -3.25 20.14
C LYS A 269 -14.28 -4.04 18.91
N ALA A 270 -15.54 -3.92 18.52
CA ALA A 270 -16.09 -4.61 17.35
C ALA A 270 -15.65 -4.04 16.00
N ASN A 271 -15.19 -2.78 15.96
CA ASN A 271 -14.89 -2.04 14.72
C ASN A 271 -13.46 -1.48 14.66
N HIS A 272 -12.60 -1.82 15.62
CA HIS A 272 -11.25 -1.29 15.68
C HIS A 272 -10.45 -1.72 14.44
N PRO A 273 -9.57 -0.86 13.90
CA PRO A 273 -8.74 -1.20 12.73
C PRO A 273 -7.98 -2.54 12.88
N ASP A 274 -7.42 -2.81 14.06
CA ASP A 274 -6.77 -4.09 14.41
C ASP A 274 -7.65 -5.34 14.20
N THR A 275 -8.98 -5.24 14.32
CA THR A 275 -9.88 -6.37 14.09
C THR A 275 -9.77 -6.87 12.65
N TYR A 276 -9.38 -5.99 11.72
CA TYR A 276 -9.19 -6.29 10.31
C TYR A 276 -7.71 -6.43 9.92
N ALA A 277 -6.77 -6.48 10.88
CA ALA A 277 -5.34 -6.56 10.59
C ALA A 277 -4.92 -7.82 9.82
N TYR A 278 -5.73 -8.89 9.86
CA TYR A 278 -5.54 -10.10 9.06
C TYR A 278 -5.83 -9.88 7.56
N ALA A 279 -6.61 -8.85 7.22
CA ALA A 279 -6.92 -8.47 5.86
C ALA A 279 -5.83 -7.50 5.39
N ASP A 280 -4.80 -8.05 4.75
CA ASP A 280 -3.69 -7.26 4.20
C ASP A 280 -4.11 -6.56 2.89
N ASP A 281 -5.07 -5.64 3.02
CA ASP A 281 -5.62 -4.86 1.91
C ASP A 281 -5.69 -3.37 2.30
N PRO A 282 -5.13 -2.45 1.48
CA PRO A 282 -5.15 -1.01 1.77
C PRO A 282 -6.55 -0.41 1.92
N GLU A 283 -7.53 -0.87 1.14
CA GLU A 283 -8.90 -0.34 1.16
C GLU A 283 -9.64 -0.78 2.43
N VAL A 284 -9.40 -2.03 2.87
CA VAL A 284 -9.92 -2.52 4.17
C VAL A 284 -9.35 -1.69 5.32
N LYS A 285 -8.04 -1.41 5.32
CA LYS A 285 -7.38 -0.58 6.35
C LYS A 285 -7.96 0.85 6.36
N LYS A 286 -8.12 1.46 5.18
CA LYS A 286 -8.72 2.80 5.01
C LYS A 286 -10.14 2.86 5.57
N LEU A 287 -11.03 1.97 5.13
CA LEU A 287 -12.44 1.94 5.55
C LEU A 287 -12.60 1.67 7.05
N ALA A 288 -11.78 0.78 7.63
CA ALA A 288 -11.79 0.52 9.06
C ALA A 288 -11.41 1.77 9.88
N ASN A 289 -10.40 2.53 9.44
CA ASN A 289 -10.01 3.79 10.07
C ASN A 289 -11.10 4.87 9.95
N GLU A 290 -11.77 4.97 8.80
CA GLU A 290 -12.88 5.92 8.61
C GLU A 290 -14.07 5.58 9.52
N ILE A 291 -14.49 4.31 9.58
CA ILE A 291 -15.56 3.84 10.48
C ILE A 291 -15.22 4.17 11.93
N PHE A 292 -13.99 3.87 12.36
CA PHE A 292 -13.52 4.19 13.70
C PHE A 292 -13.60 5.68 14.00
N THR A 293 -13.20 6.52 13.05
CA THR A 293 -13.25 7.98 13.17
C THR A 293 -14.68 8.49 13.33
N GLU A 294 -15.64 7.97 12.56
CA GLU A 294 -17.05 8.36 12.68
C GLU A 294 -17.67 7.92 14.02
N ILE A 295 -17.33 6.72 14.51
CA ILE A 295 -17.73 6.27 15.85
C ILE A 295 -17.18 7.21 16.93
N GLN A 296 -15.92 7.64 16.80
CA GLN A 296 -15.29 8.57 17.73
C GLN A 296 -15.96 9.96 17.70
N LYS A 297 -16.31 10.45 16.51
CA LYS A 297 -17.07 11.70 16.34
C LYS A 297 -18.45 11.63 17.00
N ALA A 298 -19.16 10.51 16.87
CA ALA A 298 -20.46 10.31 17.51
C ALA A 298 -20.36 10.38 19.05
N TYR A 299 -19.39 9.68 19.64
CA TYR A 299 -19.15 9.72 21.09
C TYR A 299 -18.78 11.11 21.60
N THR A 300 -17.87 11.78 20.90
CA THR A 300 -17.43 13.14 21.27
C THR A 300 -18.60 14.12 21.18
N SER A 301 -19.44 14.01 20.15
CA SER A 301 -20.63 14.84 19.96
C SER A 301 -21.65 14.62 21.09
N LEU A 302 -21.88 13.38 21.52
CA LEU A 302 -22.80 13.08 22.62
C LEU A 302 -22.30 13.58 23.98
N ASN A 303 -21.01 13.40 24.28
CA ASN A 303 -20.43 13.96 25.51
C ASN A 303 -20.57 15.48 25.52
N LYS A 304 -20.29 16.17 24.40
CA LYS A 304 -20.44 17.63 24.29
C LYS A 304 -21.90 18.11 24.41
N LEU A 305 -22.84 17.39 23.80
CA LEU A 305 -24.28 17.69 23.89
C LEU A 305 -24.80 17.60 25.34
N ARG A 306 -24.24 16.67 26.13
CA ARG A 306 -24.59 16.47 27.55
C ARG A 306 -23.89 17.45 28.48
N GLU A 307 -22.69 17.91 28.12
CA GLU A 307 -21.93 18.91 28.88
C GLU A 307 -22.33 20.36 28.58
N GLY A 308 -23.15 20.62 27.55
CA GLY A 308 -23.62 21.97 27.19
C GLY A 308 -22.53 22.90 26.62
N LYS A 309 -21.44 22.36 26.06
CA LYS A 309 -20.30 23.13 25.51
C LYS A 309 -20.37 23.25 23.97
N PRO A 310 -19.86 24.35 23.36
CA PRO A 310 -19.90 24.56 21.92
C PRO A 310 -19.08 23.53 21.12
N ILE A 311 -19.50 23.30 19.88
CA ILE A 311 -18.93 22.32 18.94
C ILE A 311 -17.61 22.87 18.38
N GLU A 312 -16.48 22.45 18.94
CA GLU A 312 -15.16 22.55 18.28
C GLU A 312 -14.81 21.24 17.54
N GLU A 313 -14.14 21.35 16.39
CA GLU A 313 -13.64 20.22 15.60
C GLU A 313 -12.72 19.29 16.43
N PRO A 314 -12.73 17.96 16.18
CA PRO A 314 -12.00 17.01 17.00
C PRO A 314 -10.49 17.17 16.82
N LYS A 315 -9.79 17.58 17.88
CA LYS A 315 -8.33 17.45 17.99
C LYS A 315 -7.97 16.00 18.27
N GLY A 316 -7.72 15.23 17.20
CA GLY A 316 -7.03 13.94 17.28
C GLY A 316 -7.72 12.85 18.13
N ILE A 317 -7.06 11.70 18.19
CA ILE A 317 -7.48 10.51 18.94
C ILE A 317 -7.56 10.86 20.43
N ASP A 318 -8.64 10.48 21.13
CA ASP A 318 -8.68 10.59 22.59
C ASP A 318 -7.75 9.52 23.18
N ASP A 319 -6.51 9.93 23.46
CA ASP A 319 -5.46 9.08 24.03
C ASP A 319 -5.92 8.36 25.30
N SER A 320 -6.83 8.95 26.08
CA SER A 320 -7.36 8.33 27.29
C SER A 320 -8.22 7.12 26.99
N LEU A 321 -9.05 7.24 25.98
CA LEU A 321 -10.01 6.22 25.60
C LEU A 321 -9.34 5.09 24.82
N GLN A 322 -8.40 5.44 23.94
CA GLN A 322 -7.54 4.46 23.25
C GLN A 322 -6.73 3.63 24.26
N ALA A 323 -6.17 4.27 25.30
CA ALA A 323 -5.44 3.55 26.35
C ALA A 323 -6.33 2.57 27.12
N GLU A 324 -7.58 2.92 27.43
CA GLU A 324 -8.51 2.01 28.13
C GLU A 324 -8.91 0.79 27.28
N ILE A 325 -9.15 0.98 25.98
CA ILE A 325 -9.46 -0.12 25.05
C ILE A 325 -8.27 -1.07 24.95
N LEU A 326 -7.06 -0.53 24.76
CA LEU A 326 -5.82 -1.30 24.71
C LEU A 326 -5.57 -2.03 26.04
N PHE A 327 -5.86 -1.39 27.17
CA PHE A 327 -5.72 -2.01 28.48
C PHE A 327 -6.69 -3.19 28.61
N SER A 328 -7.95 -3.02 28.20
CA SER A 328 -8.94 -4.10 28.20
C SER A 328 -8.51 -5.27 27.30
N LYS A 329 -8.05 -5.01 26.08
CA LYS A 329 -7.49 -6.02 25.16
C LYS A 329 -6.29 -6.74 25.77
N GLY A 330 -5.35 -5.99 26.36
CA GLY A 330 -4.19 -6.54 27.06
C GLY A 330 -4.58 -7.46 28.23
N THR A 331 -5.61 -7.12 29.00
CA THR A 331 -6.10 -7.97 30.08
C THR A 331 -6.77 -9.26 29.59
N GLU A 332 -7.45 -9.24 28.44
CA GLU A 332 -8.02 -10.44 27.81
C GLU A 332 -6.91 -11.39 27.32
N LEU A 333 -5.88 -10.84 26.65
CA LEU A 333 -4.71 -11.60 26.22
C LEU A 333 -3.94 -12.20 27.40
N LEU A 334 -3.82 -11.45 28.50
CA LEU A 334 -3.21 -11.94 29.73
C LEU A 334 -3.99 -13.13 30.32
N LYS A 335 -5.33 -13.10 30.30
CA LYS A 335 -6.18 -14.24 30.72
C LYS A 335 -5.97 -15.44 29.81
N ALA A 336 -5.78 -15.23 28.51
CA ALA A 336 -5.45 -16.27 27.53
C ALA A 336 -3.99 -16.78 27.64
N ARG A 337 -3.18 -16.24 28.57
CA ARG A 337 -1.74 -16.54 28.73
C ARG A 337 -0.88 -16.16 27.52
N ASP A 338 -1.39 -15.30 26.63
CA ASP A 338 -0.64 -14.71 25.54
C ASP A 338 0.14 -13.50 26.07
N TYR A 339 1.26 -13.79 26.75
CA TYR A 339 2.02 -12.76 27.44
C TYR A 339 2.64 -11.74 26.48
N GLN A 340 3.09 -12.16 25.31
CA GLN A 340 3.80 -11.27 24.38
C GLN A 340 2.85 -10.22 23.82
N ASN A 341 1.70 -10.62 23.31
CA ASN A 341 0.72 -9.67 22.78
C ASN A 341 0.11 -8.79 23.88
N ALA A 342 -0.04 -9.31 25.10
CA ALA A 342 -0.45 -8.51 26.26
C ALA A 342 0.58 -7.41 26.62
N ILE A 343 1.88 -7.76 26.61
CA ILE A 343 2.99 -6.82 26.85
C ILE A 343 2.93 -5.67 25.84
N ASP A 344 2.74 -5.97 24.57
CA ASP A 344 2.73 -4.94 23.52
C ASP A 344 1.52 -4.01 23.63
N CYS A 345 0.35 -4.52 24.02
CA CYS A 345 -0.81 -3.69 24.38
C CYS A 345 -0.51 -2.74 25.56
N PHE A 346 0.09 -3.25 26.63
CA PHE A 346 0.38 -2.43 27.82
C PHE A 346 1.49 -1.39 27.58
N LYS A 347 2.47 -1.66 26.72
CA LYS A 347 3.46 -0.66 26.28
C LYS A 347 2.78 0.54 25.61
N LEU A 348 1.82 0.26 24.73
CA LEU A 348 1.04 1.31 24.06
C LEU A 348 0.17 2.09 25.05
N CYS A 349 -0.45 1.41 26.04
CA CYS A 349 -1.17 2.08 27.12
C CYS A 349 -0.30 3.09 27.87
N MET A 350 0.93 2.70 28.21
CA MET A 350 1.89 3.56 28.90
C MET A 350 2.38 4.73 28.03
N LYS A 351 2.44 4.55 26.71
CA LYS A 351 2.79 5.63 25.78
C LYS A 351 1.69 6.68 25.70
N LEU A 352 0.43 6.24 25.67
CA LEU A 352 -0.75 7.10 25.57
C LEU A 352 -1.08 7.81 26.89
N ARG A 353 -1.01 7.08 28.01
CA ARG A 353 -1.21 7.63 29.36
C ARG A 353 -0.07 7.25 30.28
N PRO A 354 1.01 8.05 30.27
CA PRO A 354 2.19 7.72 31.05
C PRO A 354 2.00 8.00 32.55
N ASP A 355 0.98 8.79 32.94
CA ASP A 355 0.63 9.11 34.33
C ASP A 355 -0.29 8.09 35.02
N GLU A 356 -0.69 7.02 34.31
CA GLU A 356 -1.58 6.00 34.88
C GLU A 356 -0.78 4.89 35.58
N ARG A 357 -0.73 4.93 36.92
CA ARG A 357 0.01 3.97 37.76
C ARG A 357 -0.36 2.51 37.47
N LEU A 358 -1.64 2.23 37.24
CA LEU A 358 -2.14 0.89 36.98
C LEU A 358 -1.50 0.25 35.72
N PHE A 359 -1.20 1.05 34.69
CA PHE A 359 -0.69 0.54 33.42
C PHE A 359 0.73 0.00 33.56
N ILE A 360 1.60 0.74 34.25
CA ILE A 360 2.97 0.30 34.49
C ILE A 360 3.05 -0.87 35.49
N GLU A 361 2.20 -0.87 36.53
CA GLU A 361 2.11 -2.01 37.46
C GLU A 361 1.69 -3.29 36.72
N THR A 362 0.68 -3.19 35.86
CA THR A 362 0.18 -4.33 35.08
C THR A 362 1.22 -4.79 34.06
N PHE A 363 1.88 -3.88 33.36
CA PHE A 363 2.96 -4.18 32.43
C PHE A 363 4.10 -4.97 33.10
N VAL A 364 4.61 -4.46 34.22
CA VAL A 364 5.70 -5.09 34.99
C VAL A 364 5.26 -6.46 35.53
N LYS A 365 4.03 -6.56 36.03
CA LYS A 365 3.44 -7.83 36.49
C LYS A 365 3.39 -8.85 35.36
N THR A 366 2.98 -8.44 34.15
CA THR A 366 2.93 -9.33 32.98
C THR A 366 4.32 -9.81 32.55
N LEU A 367 5.34 -8.94 32.56
CA LEU A 367 6.72 -9.35 32.29
C LEU A 367 7.20 -10.41 33.29
N PHE A 368 6.91 -10.21 34.58
CA PHE A 368 7.25 -11.18 35.62
C PHE A 368 6.50 -12.50 35.45
N LEU A 369 5.20 -12.46 35.16
CA LEU A 369 4.39 -13.66 34.91
C LEU A 369 4.89 -14.46 33.70
N ARG A 370 5.29 -13.79 32.61
CA ARG A 370 5.93 -14.44 31.45
C ARG A 370 7.18 -15.20 31.88
N LEU A 371 8.09 -14.51 32.59
CA LEU A 371 9.33 -15.11 33.09
C LEU A 371 9.08 -16.27 34.08
N GLN A 372 8.03 -16.19 34.89
CA GLN A 372 7.68 -17.24 35.86
C GLN A 372 7.07 -18.46 35.18
N ASN A 373 6.16 -18.27 34.22
CA ASN A 373 5.35 -19.35 33.67
C ASN A 373 5.96 -20.00 32.42
N THR A 374 6.73 -19.26 31.63
CA THR A 374 7.35 -19.81 30.39
C THR A 374 8.86 -19.95 30.51
N GLY A 375 9.49 -19.37 31.53
CA GLY A 375 10.94 -19.25 31.63
C GLY A 375 11.54 -18.24 30.64
N SER A 376 10.72 -17.65 29.76
CA SER A 376 11.15 -16.70 28.74
C SER A 376 11.05 -15.26 29.28
N GLY A 377 12.15 -14.53 29.24
CA GLY A 377 12.23 -13.14 29.69
C GLY A 377 13.56 -12.85 30.38
N ASN A 378 13.81 -11.57 30.67
CA ASN A 378 15.06 -11.13 31.27
C ASN A 378 14.80 -10.40 32.60
N THR A 379 15.46 -10.82 33.69
CA THR A 379 15.33 -10.12 34.99
C THR A 379 15.87 -8.69 34.93
N LEU A 380 16.85 -8.40 34.07
CA LEU A 380 17.35 -7.04 33.81
C LEU A 380 16.25 -6.15 33.20
N GLU A 381 15.49 -6.67 32.24
CA GLU A 381 14.37 -5.96 31.61
C GLU A 381 13.30 -5.61 32.64
N ILE A 382 12.92 -6.58 33.49
CA ILE A 382 11.92 -6.37 34.55
C ILE A 382 12.43 -5.34 35.56
N LYS A 383 13.69 -5.44 36.01
CA LYS A 383 14.28 -4.47 36.94
C LYS A 383 14.36 -3.06 36.35
N ALA A 384 14.66 -2.94 35.06
CA ALA A 384 14.67 -1.65 34.38
C ALA A 384 13.26 -1.04 34.34
N ALA A 385 12.24 -1.85 34.01
CA ALA A 385 10.84 -1.41 34.02
C ALA A 385 10.35 -1.03 35.44
N ILE A 386 10.72 -1.80 36.46
CA ILE A 386 10.44 -1.48 37.88
C ILE A 386 11.09 -0.14 38.25
N ARG A 387 12.36 0.06 37.92
CA ARG A 387 13.07 1.31 38.23
C ARG A 387 12.40 2.49 37.56
N ASN A 388 12.05 2.36 36.28
CA ASN A 388 11.33 3.40 35.56
C ASN A 388 9.97 3.71 36.21
N GLY A 389 9.24 2.68 36.65
CA GLY A 389 7.96 2.86 37.32
C GLY A 389 8.08 3.50 38.70
N LEU A 390 9.04 3.09 39.52
CA LEU A 390 9.27 3.68 40.83
C LEU A 390 9.81 5.12 40.77
N ASN A 391 10.45 5.52 39.66
CA ASN A 391 10.82 6.92 39.45
C ASN A 391 9.60 7.84 39.27
N ARG A 392 8.49 7.31 38.76
CA ARG A 392 7.25 8.09 38.55
C ARG A 392 6.21 7.85 39.66
N PHE A 393 6.15 6.64 40.19
CA PHE A 393 5.20 6.18 41.20
C PHE A 393 5.97 5.54 42.36
N SER A 394 6.64 6.37 43.15
CA SER A 394 7.49 5.93 44.26
C SER A 394 6.74 5.23 45.39
N ASP A 395 5.42 5.41 45.45
CA ASP A 395 4.48 4.84 46.41
C ASP A 395 3.78 3.58 45.90
N SER A 396 4.34 2.92 44.87
CA SER A 396 3.81 1.65 44.37
C SER A 396 4.29 0.45 45.18
N ASP A 397 3.45 0.00 46.12
CA ASP A 397 3.64 -1.25 46.86
C ASP A 397 3.71 -2.46 45.90
N THR A 398 2.87 -2.50 44.87
CA THR A 398 2.86 -3.55 43.84
C THR A 398 4.21 -3.69 43.13
N LEU A 399 4.84 -2.57 42.71
CA LEU A 399 6.15 -2.63 42.06
C LEU A 399 7.24 -3.13 43.02
N TYR A 400 7.17 -2.76 44.31
CA TYR A 400 8.09 -3.28 45.33
C TYR A 400 7.90 -4.78 45.61
N VAL A 401 6.66 -5.29 45.58
CA VAL A 401 6.38 -6.73 45.68
C VAL A 401 7.00 -7.48 44.51
N ILE A 402 6.77 -7.01 43.27
CA ILE A 402 7.35 -7.66 42.08
C ILE A 402 8.87 -7.60 42.11
N TYR A 403 9.45 -6.48 42.58
CA TYR A 403 10.89 -6.36 42.77
C TYR A 403 11.43 -7.38 43.77
N GLY A 404 10.74 -7.57 44.90
CA GLY A 404 11.07 -8.59 45.89
C GLY A 404 11.05 -9.99 45.29
N TRP A 405 10.06 -10.33 44.46
CA TRP A 405 10.01 -11.63 43.78
C TRP A 405 11.12 -11.83 42.76
N VAL A 406 11.47 -10.80 41.98
CA VAL A 406 12.60 -10.86 41.04
C VAL A 406 13.91 -11.09 41.79
N LEU A 407 14.16 -10.34 42.87
CA LEU A 407 15.35 -10.50 43.70
C LEU A 407 15.42 -11.87 44.38
N LYS A 408 14.28 -12.38 44.84
CA LYS A 408 14.17 -13.73 45.41
C LYS A 408 14.51 -14.81 44.39
N LYS A 409 14.05 -14.67 43.14
CA LYS A 409 14.38 -15.59 42.04
C LYS A 409 15.88 -15.60 41.72
N GLU A 410 16.57 -14.49 41.93
CA GLU A 410 18.02 -14.36 41.78
C GLU A 410 18.82 -14.73 43.05
N GLY A 411 18.15 -15.12 44.14
CA GLY A 411 18.81 -15.47 45.41
C GLY A 411 19.36 -14.28 46.19
N SER A 412 18.93 -13.04 45.90
CA SER A 412 19.41 -11.85 46.59
C SER A 412 18.78 -11.70 47.98
N LYS A 413 19.62 -11.47 49.01
CA LYS A 413 19.17 -11.17 50.38
C LYS A 413 18.36 -9.86 50.47
N LYS A 414 18.50 -8.96 49.48
CA LYS A 414 17.74 -7.70 49.39
C LYS A 414 16.26 -7.88 49.08
N ALA A 415 15.81 -9.11 48.74
CA ALA A 415 14.40 -9.39 48.51
C ALA A 415 13.51 -9.03 49.71
N VAL A 416 14.00 -9.27 50.93
CA VAL A 416 13.27 -9.00 52.17
C VAL A 416 13.07 -7.50 52.39
N GLU A 417 14.09 -6.69 52.07
CA GLU A 417 14.00 -5.22 52.13
C GLU A 417 12.93 -4.68 51.18
N ALA A 418 12.84 -5.23 49.97
CA ALA A 418 11.81 -4.86 49.00
C ALA A 418 10.39 -5.19 49.50
N PHE A 419 10.16 -6.36 50.10
CA PHE A 419 8.86 -6.70 50.70
C PHE A 419 8.52 -5.84 51.91
N ARG A 420 9.50 -5.49 52.76
CA ARG A 420 9.29 -4.56 53.89
C ARG A 420 8.84 -3.20 53.38
N LYS A 421 9.50 -2.67 52.35
CA LYS A 421 9.14 -1.40 51.73
C LYS A 421 7.72 -1.41 51.14
N ALA A 422 7.29 -2.53 50.55
CA ALA A 422 5.90 -2.69 50.11
C ALA A 422 4.89 -2.61 51.27
N ILE A 423 5.21 -3.19 52.43
CA ILE A 423 4.35 -3.14 53.64
C ILE A 423 4.36 -1.75 54.29
N GLU A 424 5.49 -1.04 54.26
CA GLU A 424 5.57 0.34 54.73
C GLU A 424 4.62 1.25 53.96
N ILE A 425 4.56 1.08 52.64
CA ILE A 425 3.65 1.81 51.74
C ILE A 425 2.20 1.35 51.94
N ASN A 426 1.96 0.04 51.95
CA ASN A 426 0.64 -0.55 52.13
C ASN A 426 0.69 -1.68 53.17
N ARG A 427 0.32 -1.35 54.41
CA ARG A 427 0.35 -2.30 55.53
C ARG A 427 -0.50 -3.54 55.31
N ASN A 428 -1.52 -3.46 54.45
CA ASN A 428 -2.45 -4.55 54.15
C ASN A 428 -2.05 -5.36 52.91
N ASN A 429 -0.86 -5.13 52.32
CA ASN A 429 -0.41 -5.89 51.16
C ASN A 429 -0.17 -7.37 51.53
N VAL A 430 -1.14 -8.23 51.17
CA VAL A 430 -1.16 -9.66 51.52
C VAL A 430 0.02 -10.41 50.92
N GLU A 431 0.44 -10.05 49.70
CA GLU A 431 1.54 -10.70 48.99
C GLU A 431 2.87 -10.46 49.70
N ALA A 432 3.15 -9.21 50.09
CA ALA A 432 4.34 -8.85 50.84
C ALA A 432 4.37 -9.47 52.24
N GLN A 433 3.25 -9.42 52.98
CA GLN A 433 3.15 -10.03 54.31
C GLN A 433 3.40 -11.54 54.28
N ARG A 434 2.85 -12.23 53.26
CA ARG A 434 3.05 -13.66 53.07
C ARG A 434 4.54 -13.99 52.87
N GLU A 435 5.23 -13.22 52.05
CA GLU A 435 6.64 -13.42 51.76
C GLU A 435 7.54 -13.20 52.99
N ILE A 436 7.28 -12.16 53.79
CA ILE A 436 8.02 -11.94 55.05
C ILE A 436 7.75 -13.07 56.05
N ARG A 437 6.50 -13.54 56.19
CA ARG A 437 6.18 -14.66 57.08
C ARG A 437 6.94 -15.93 56.68
N LEU A 438 7.00 -16.23 55.39
CA LEU A 438 7.75 -17.37 54.87
C LEU A 438 9.25 -17.25 55.10
N HIS A 439 9.80 -16.03 55.02
CA HIS A 439 11.21 -15.79 55.34
C HIS A 439 11.50 -16.01 56.83
N ASN A 440 10.70 -15.46 57.74
CA ASN A 440 10.89 -15.64 59.19
C ASN A 440 10.78 -17.11 59.62
N LEU A 441 9.91 -17.90 58.98
CA LEU A 441 9.82 -19.35 59.22
C LEU A 441 11.06 -20.13 58.75
N ARG A 442 11.83 -19.59 57.80
CA ARG A 442 13.06 -20.19 57.28
C ARG A 442 14.30 -19.76 58.07
N GLU A 443 14.26 -18.62 58.74
CA GLU A 443 15.34 -18.18 59.64
C GLU A 443 15.20 -18.76 61.07
N ASN A 444 13.99 -19.10 61.49
CA ASN A 444 13.72 -19.76 62.78
C ASN A 444 13.87 -21.30 62.73
N LYS A 445 14.40 -21.86 61.64
CA LYS A 445 14.80 -23.26 61.47
C LYS A 445 16.30 -23.30 61.25
#